data_AF-A0A6M3IIH1-F1
#
_entry.id   AF-A0A6M3IIH1-F1
#
_cell.length_a   1.000
_cell.length_b   1.000
_cell.length_c   1.000
_cell.angle_alpha   90.00
_cell.angle_beta   90.00
_cell.angle_gamma   90.00
#
_symmetry.space_group_name_H-M   'P 1'
#
loop_
_entity.id
_entity.type
_entity.pdbx_description
1 polymer ?
#
loop_
_entity_poly.entity_id
_entity_poly.type
_entity_poly.pdbx_seq_one_letter_code
_entity_poly.pdbx_strand_id
1 'polypeptide(L)'
;MKQWYEENKERKAAKAKQWYKENKERCIAKSKQWREENKERCAAKNKQWREKNKERKVAKEKQWYEENKEYKAAKRKQWCGTERGRLLTGLSSQLRRQRKKNLATNHDLTTQEWLDIVYSQDHICAGKCHRRYPTSRLTVDHIYPLSRGGLLVRKNVQALCKRCNSSKGSKLMRNWMKEW
;
A
#
# COMPACT_ATOMS: atom_id res chain seq x y z
N MET A 1 -36.20 -29.77 34.93
CA MET A 1 -36.07 -28.90 33.73
C MET A 1 -34.63 -28.73 33.24
N LYS A 2 -33.64 -28.43 34.12
CA LYS A 2 -32.21 -28.34 33.75
C LYS A 2 -31.60 -29.68 33.28
N GLN A 3 -31.80 -30.77 34.01
CA GLN A 3 -31.28 -32.11 33.64
C GLN A 3 -31.79 -32.60 32.27
N TRP A 4 -33.08 -32.42 31.99
CA TRP A 4 -33.65 -32.76 30.68
C TRP A 4 -33.03 -31.96 29.53
N TYR A 5 -32.71 -30.68 29.76
CA TYR A 5 -32.08 -29.85 28.74
C TYR A 5 -30.66 -30.32 28.43
N GLU A 6 -29.86 -30.63 29.45
CA GLU A 6 -28.51 -31.16 29.31
C GLU A 6 -28.50 -32.53 28.61
N GLU A 7 -29.37 -33.46 29.00
CA GLU A 7 -29.50 -34.79 28.39
C GLU A 7 -29.99 -34.75 26.93
N ASN A 8 -30.71 -33.70 26.53
CA ASN A 8 -31.28 -33.57 25.19
C ASN A 8 -30.55 -32.58 24.28
N LYS A 9 -29.56 -31.85 24.82
CA LYS A 9 -28.83 -30.79 24.12
C LYS A 9 -28.10 -31.31 22.88
N GLU A 10 -27.38 -32.41 23.03
CA GLU A 10 -26.60 -33.00 21.95
C GLU A 10 -27.50 -33.56 20.85
N ARG A 11 -28.57 -34.26 21.24
CA ARG A 11 -29.57 -34.79 20.31
C ARG A 11 -30.28 -33.68 19.52
N LYS A 12 -30.64 -32.58 20.18
CA LYS A 12 -31.23 -31.40 19.53
C LYS A 12 -30.23 -30.71 18.60
N ALA A 13 -28.97 -30.57 19.01
CA ALA A 13 -27.92 -29.98 18.21
C ALA A 13 -27.62 -30.84 16.95
N ALA A 14 -27.57 -32.16 17.09
CA ALA A 14 -27.38 -33.09 15.98
C ALA A 14 -28.54 -33.00 14.97
N LYS A 15 -29.79 -33.00 15.44
CA LYS A 15 -30.97 -32.79 14.59
C LYS A 15 -30.95 -31.43 13.88
N ALA A 16 -30.59 -30.36 14.59
CA ALA A 16 -30.49 -29.02 14.00
C ALA A 16 -29.38 -28.94 12.94
N LYS A 17 -28.24 -29.60 13.17
CA LYS A 17 -27.13 -29.68 12.22
C LYS A 17 -27.51 -30.46 10.97
N GLN A 18 -28.21 -31.59 11.14
CA GLN A 18 -28.71 -32.40 10.02
C GLN A 18 -29.74 -31.61 9.21
N TRP A 19 -30.70 -30.96 9.87
CA TRP A 19 -31.68 -30.10 9.21
C TRP A 19 -31.03 -28.95 8.44
N TYR A 20 -30.03 -28.27 9.03
CA TYR A 20 -29.29 -27.21 8.34
C TYR A 20 -28.53 -27.74 7.12
N LYS A 21 -27.97 -28.95 7.18
CA LYS A 21 -27.28 -29.58 6.04
C LYS A 21 -28.27 -29.85 4.90
N GLU A 22 -29.44 -30.40 5.22
CA GLU A 22 -30.52 -30.70 4.26
C GLU A 22 -31.21 -29.43 3.73
N ASN A 23 -31.22 -28.34 4.50
CA ASN A 23 -31.90 -27.08 4.15
C ASN A 23 -30.93 -25.91 3.93
N LYS A 24 -29.66 -26.20 3.61
CA LYS A 24 -28.58 -25.21 3.54
C LYS A 24 -28.91 -24.07 2.58
N GLU A 25 -29.34 -24.40 1.37
CA GLU A 25 -29.67 -23.42 0.34
C GLU A 25 -30.85 -22.55 0.74
N ARG A 26 -31.90 -23.15 1.32
CA ARG A 26 -33.06 -22.45 1.85
C ARG A 26 -32.67 -21.49 2.98
N CYS A 27 -31.79 -21.91 3.89
CA CYS A 27 -31.30 -21.06 4.97
C CYS A 27 -30.49 -19.86 4.44
N ILE A 28 -29.61 -20.09 3.46
CA ILE A 28 -28.80 -19.05 2.83
C ILE A 28 -29.70 -18.06 2.08
N ALA A 29 -30.64 -18.55 1.26
CA ALA A 29 -31.57 -17.72 0.49
C ALA A 29 -32.42 -16.84 1.42
N LYS A 30 -33.01 -17.42 2.47
CA LYS A 30 -33.78 -16.68 3.48
C LYS A 30 -32.93 -15.64 4.21
N SER A 31 -31.68 -15.98 4.57
CA SER A 31 -30.75 -15.03 5.19
C SER A 31 -30.31 -13.91 4.24
N LYS A 32 -30.18 -14.19 2.94
CA LYS A 32 -29.89 -13.18 1.92
C LYS A 32 -31.07 -12.21 1.77
N GLN A 33 -32.28 -12.74 1.57
CA GLN A 33 -33.51 -11.95 1.46
C GLN A 33 -33.70 -11.06 2.69
N TRP A 34 -33.53 -11.61 3.89
CA TRP A 34 -33.63 -10.82 5.12
C TRP A 34 -32.58 -9.70 5.18
N ARG A 35 -31.34 -9.95 4.74
CA ARG A 35 -30.28 -8.92 4.70
C ARG A 35 -30.56 -7.81 3.68
N GLU A 36 -31.19 -8.14 2.55
CA GLU A 36 -31.63 -7.17 1.55
C GLU A 36 -32.78 -6.31 2.09
N GLU A 37 -33.84 -6.94 2.59
CA GLU A 37 -35.01 -6.26 3.16
C GLU A 37 -34.65 -5.43 4.41
N ASN A 38 -33.64 -5.84 5.17
CA ASN A 38 -33.20 -5.17 6.39
C ASN A 38 -31.83 -4.48 6.22
N LYS A 39 -31.43 -4.13 4.99
CA LYS A 39 -30.11 -3.53 4.70
C LYS A 39 -29.84 -2.28 5.53
N GLU A 40 -30.79 -1.36 5.58
CA GLU A 40 -30.66 -0.11 6.33
C GLU A 40 -30.61 -0.34 7.84
N ARG A 41 -31.45 -1.25 8.35
CA ARG A 41 -31.44 -1.65 9.77
C ARG A 41 -30.11 -2.28 10.16
N CYS A 42 -29.57 -3.17 9.33
CA CYS A 42 -28.25 -3.76 9.53
C CYS A 42 -27.14 -2.70 9.51
N ALA A 43 -27.20 -1.77 8.55
CA ALA A 43 -26.23 -0.68 8.45
C ALA A 43 -26.28 0.26 9.66
N ALA A 44 -27.47 0.66 10.11
CA ALA A 44 -27.67 1.50 11.29
C ALA A 44 -27.16 0.82 12.56
N LYS A 45 -27.49 -0.45 12.76
CA LYS A 45 -26.99 -1.25 13.89
C LYS A 45 -25.46 -1.39 13.84
N ASN A 46 -24.89 -1.65 12.67
CA ASN A 46 -23.44 -1.72 12.48
C ASN A 46 -22.76 -0.38 12.74
N LYS A 47 -23.37 0.74 12.34
CA LYS A 47 -22.88 2.10 12.62
C LYS A 47 -22.85 2.36 14.13
N GLN A 48 -23.96 2.14 14.82
CA GLN A 48 -24.04 2.28 16.28
C GLN A 48 -23.02 1.39 17.00
N TRP A 49 -22.83 0.15 16.53
CA TRP A 49 -21.82 -0.74 17.09
C TRP A 49 -20.40 -0.20 16.86
N ARG A 50 -20.09 0.30 15.66
CA ARG A 50 -18.77 0.89 15.35
C ARG A 50 -18.50 2.13 16.20
N GLU A 51 -19.49 2.99 16.42
CA GLU A 51 -19.37 4.18 17.26
C GLU A 51 -19.09 3.80 18.71
N LYS A 52 -19.93 2.92 19.30
CA LYS A 52 -19.75 2.44 20.68
C LYS A 52 -18.45 1.68 20.90
N ASN A 53 -17.91 1.01 19.87
CA ASN A 53 -16.68 0.22 19.96
C ASN A 53 -15.45 0.92 19.36
N LYS A 54 -15.57 2.18 18.92
CA LYS A 54 -14.49 2.92 18.27
C LYS A 54 -13.27 3.00 19.19
N GLU A 55 -13.47 3.44 20.42
CA GLU A 55 -12.40 3.60 21.41
C GLU A 55 -11.78 2.26 21.78
N ARG A 56 -12.61 1.24 22.04
CA ARG A 56 -12.13 -0.12 22.32
C ARG A 56 -11.26 -0.67 21.18
N LYS A 57 -11.67 -0.43 19.93
CA LYS A 57 -10.91 -0.86 18.76
C LYS A 57 -9.58 -0.10 18.67
N VAL A 58 -9.59 1.22 18.83
CA VAL A 58 -8.38 2.06 18.81
C VAL A 58 -7.42 1.65 19.93
N ALA A 59 -7.92 1.44 21.15
CA ALA A 59 -7.11 0.99 22.28
C ALA A 59 -6.48 -0.38 22.02
N LYS A 60 -7.25 -1.34 21.49
CA LYS A 60 -6.74 -2.67 21.11
C LYS A 60 -5.71 -2.60 19.98
N GLU A 61 -5.94 -1.76 18.97
CA GLU A 61 -4.98 -1.53 17.88
C GLU A 61 -3.68 -0.88 18.38
N LYS A 62 -3.78 0.08 19.30
CA LYS A 62 -2.63 0.73 19.95
C LYS A 62 -1.84 -0.27 20.78
N GLN A 63 -2.51 -1.05 21.62
CA GLN A 63 -1.86 -2.10 22.42
C GLN A 63 -1.15 -3.11 21.52
N TRP A 64 -1.84 -3.63 20.49
CA TRP A 64 -1.24 -4.55 19.54
C TRP A 64 -0.04 -3.92 18.82
N TYR A 65 -0.12 -2.66 18.42
CA TYR A 65 0.99 -1.96 17.79
C TYR A 65 2.21 -1.84 18.72
N GLU A 66 2.00 -1.52 19.99
CA GLU A 66 3.09 -1.41 20.97
C GLU A 66 3.76 -2.76 21.21
N GLU A 67 2.95 -3.81 21.42
CA GLU A 67 3.43 -5.19 21.60
C GLU A 67 4.13 -5.75 20.34
N ASN A 68 3.76 -5.28 19.15
CA ASN A 68 4.25 -5.81 17.86
C ASN A 68 5.10 -4.80 17.07
N LYS A 69 5.59 -3.74 17.71
CA LYS A 69 6.33 -2.67 17.05
C LYS A 69 7.59 -3.19 16.35
N GLU A 70 8.34 -4.06 17.04
CA GLU A 70 9.54 -4.68 16.49
C GLU A 70 9.22 -5.63 15.33
N TYR A 71 8.20 -6.46 15.47
CA TYR A 71 7.71 -7.33 14.40
C TYR A 71 7.37 -6.53 13.14
N LYS A 72 6.63 -5.42 13.28
CA LYS A 72 6.28 -4.53 12.16
C LYS A 72 7.51 -3.88 11.55
N ALA A 73 8.46 -3.43 12.38
CA ALA A 73 9.71 -2.85 11.92
C ALA A 73 10.55 -3.87 11.12
N ALA A 74 10.65 -5.11 11.61
CA ALA A 74 11.35 -6.20 10.94
C ALA A 74 10.69 -6.56 9.60
N LYS A 75 9.36 -6.73 9.57
CA LYS A 75 8.61 -6.97 8.33
C LYS A 75 8.75 -5.83 7.33
N ARG A 76 8.72 -4.58 7.79
CA ARG A 76 8.96 -3.41 6.94
C ARG A 76 10.38 -3.41 6.37
N LYS A 77 11.39 -3.70 7.18
CA LYS A 77 12.80 -3.81 6.74
C LYS A 77 12.95 -4.91 5.68
N GLN A 78 12.35 -6.08 5.90
CA GLN A 78 12.33 -7.18 4.94
C GLN A 78 11.70 -6.75 3.61
N TRP A 79 10.50 -6.15 3.66
CA TRP A 79 9.81 -5.70 2.44
C TRP A 79 10.58 -4.61 1.70
N CYS A 80 11.07 -3.57 2.39
CA CYS A 80 11.90 -2.51 1.80
C CYS A 80 13.24 -3.03 1.24
N GLY A 81 13.72 -4.18 1.73
CA GLY A 81 14.91 -4.85 1.22
C GLY A 81 14.73 -5.46 -0.17
N THR A 82 13.50 -5.87 -0.52
CA THR A 82 13.16 -6.36 -1.85
C THR A 82 13.30 -5.27 -2.91
N GLU A 83 13.55 -5.66 -4.17
CA GLU A 83 13.64 -4.71 -5.28
C GLU A 83 12.35 -3.89 -5.44
N ARG A 84 11.20 -4.58 -5.39
CA ARG A 84 9.87 -3.94 -5.46
C ARG A 84 9.65 -2.96 -4.30
N GLY A 85 9.96 -3.36 -3.08
CA GLY A 85 9.75 -2.51 -1.90
C GLY A 85 10.65 -1.28 -1.91
N ARG A 86 11.91 -1.41 -2.33
CA ARG A 86 12.84 -0.28 -2.48
C ARG A 86 12.33 0.73 -3.51
N LEU A 87 11.90 0.24 -4.66
CA LEU A 87 11.38 1.06 -5.74
C LEU A 87 10.12 1.82 -5.32
N LEU A 88 9.11 1.11 -4.80
CA LEU A 88 7.86 1.71 -4.36
C LEU A 88 8.05 2.70 -3.21
N THR A 89 8.97 2.41 -2.28
CA THR A 89 9.30 3.34 -1.18
C THR A 89 9.94 4.63 -1.71
N GLY A 90 10.88 4.51 -2.66
CA GLY A 90 11.51 5.64 -3.32
C GLY A 90 10.51 6.51 -4.09
N LEU A 91 9.67 5.88 -4.93
CA LEU A 91 8.66 6.56 -5.74
C LEU A 91 7.60 7.24 -4.87
N SER A 92 7.07 6.55 -3.86
CA SER A 92 6.11 7.12 -2.89
C SER A 92 6.69 8.33 -2.17
N SER A 93 7.99 8.30 -1.85
CA SER A 93 8.67 9.42 -1.21
C SER A 93 8.76 10.65 -2.12
N GLN A 94 8.97 10.46 -3.43
CA GLN A 94 8.99 11.54 -4.42
C GLN A 94 7.58 12.11 -4.65
N LEU A 95 6.58 11.25 -4.80
CA LEU A 95 5.17 11.65 -4.94
C LEU A 95 4.69 12.49 -3.75
N ARG A 96 5.04 12.08 -2.52
CA ARG A 96 4.74 12.88 -1.32
C ARG A 96 5.39 14.27 -1.39
N ARG A 97 6.64 14.38 -1.86
CA ARG A 97 7.33 15.67 -2.00
C ARG A 97 6.68 16.56 -3.06
N GLN A 98 6.25 15.98 -4.18
CA GLN A 98 5.50 16.69 -5.23
C GLN A 98 4.17 17.22 -4.70
N ARG A 99 3.38 16.38 -4.04
CA ARG A 99 2.08 16.76 -3.45
C ARG A 99 2.24 17.85 -2.40
N LYS A 100 3.29 17.80 -1.57
CA LYS A 100 3.59 18.86 -0.59
C LYS A 100 3.87 20.22 -1.26
N LYS A 101 4.29 20.23 -2.53
CA LYS A 101 4.49 21.44 -3.32
C LYS A 101 3.25 21.86 -4.13
N ASN A 102 2.11 21.16 -3.97
CA ASN A 102 0.89 21.38 -4.72
C ASN A 102 1.10 21.36 -6.25
N LEU A 103 2.07 20.58 -6.71
CA LEU A 103 2.35 20.43 -8.13
C LEU A 103 1.38 19.40 -8.70
N ALA A 104 0.42 19.89 -9.48
CA ALA A 104 -0.58 19.07 -10.16
C ALA A 104 0.03 18.39 -11.40
N THR A 105 -0.35 17.14 -11.62
CA THR A 105 -0.02 16.38 -12.82
C THR A 105 -1.23 15.53 -13.18
N ASN A 106 -1.46 15.33 -14.47
CA ASN A 106 -2.51 14.44 -14.95
C ASN A 106 -2.10 12.96 -14.86
N HIS A 107 -0.80 12.68 -14.74
CA HIS A 107 -0.24 11.33 -14.74
C HIS A 107 1.11 11.31 -14.01
N ASP A 108 1.12 10.69 -12.84
CA ASP A 108 2.32 10.48 -12.03
C ASP A 108 3.14 9.30 -12.59
N LEU A 109 4.48 9.39 -12.47
CA LEU A 109 5.38 8.30 -12.89
C LEU A 109 4.99 6.98 -12.20
N THR A 110 4.71 5.96 -13.01
CA THR A 110 4.42 4.60 -12.54
C THR A 110 5.67 3.77 -12.33
N THR A 111 5.51 2.63 -11.65
CA THR A 111 6.59 1.65 -11.49
C THR A 111 7.06 1.08 -12.83
N GLN A 112 6.13 0.81 -13.75
CA GLN A 112 6.49 0.28 -15.07
C GLN A 112 7.26 1.31 -15.88
N GLU A 113 6.80 2.56 -15.91
CA GLU A 113 7.51 3.61 -16.64
C GLU A 113 8.93 3.84 -16.10
N TRP A 114 9.13 3.72 -14.78
CA TRP A 114 10.47 3.76 -14.21
C TRP A 114 11.36 2.62 -14.73
N LEU A 115 10.84 1.39 -14.76
CA LEU A 115 11.57 0.25 -15.31
C LEU A 115 11.91 0.50 -16.77
N ASP A 116 10.95 0.95 -17.57
CA ASP A 116 11.16 1.26 -18.99
C ASP A 116 12.23 2.34 -19.18
N ILE A 117 12.31 3.36 -18.31
CA ILE A 117 13.40 4.36 -18.33
C ILE A 117 14.75 3.67 -18.09
N VAL A 118 14.84 2.83 -17.06
CA VAL A 118 16.07 2.10 -16.72
C VAL A 118 16.52 1.18 -17.86
N TYR A 119 15.58 0.45 -18.48
CA TYR A 119 15.85 -0.41 -19.64
C TYR A 119 16.25 0.40 -20.87
N SER A 120 15.58 1.52 -21.15
CA SER A 120 15.91 2.39 -22.29
C SER A 120 17.30 3.05 -22.15
N GLN A 121 17.78 3.21 -20.91
CA GLN A 121 19.13 3.68 -20.61
C GLN A 121 20.15 2.54 -20.55
N ASP A 122 19.77 1.31 -20.85
CA ASP A 122 20.62 0.11 -20.77
C ASP A 122 21.29 -0.04 -19.39
N HIS A 123 20.56 0.33 -18.34
CA HIS A 123 21.06 0.34 -16.96
C HIS A 123 22.28 1.25 -16.73
N ILE A 124 22.59 2.15 -17.68
CA ILE A 124 23.69 3.11 -17.60
C ILE A 124 23.18 4.38 -16.92
N CYS A 125 23.96 4.86 -15.96
CA CYS A 125 23.70 6.13 -15.30
C CYS A 125 23.82 7.28 -16.32
N ALA A 126 22.76 8.07 -16.49
CA ALA A 126 22.71 9.21 -17.42
C ALA A 126 23.60 10.41 -17.00
N GLY A 127 24.19 10.35 -15.80
CA GLY A 127 25.08 11.37 -15.28
C GLY A 127 26.54 11.10 -15.61
N LYS A 128 27.40 12.01 -15.16
CA LYS A 128 28.85 12.07 -15.47
C LYS A 128 29.66 10.77 -15.34
N CYS A 129 29.20 9.77 -14.59
CA CYS A 129 29.95 8.52 -14.44
C CYS A 129 29.80 7.55 -15.62
N HIS A 130 28.68 7.58 -16.35
CA HIS A 130 28.37 6.66 -17.47
C HIS A 130 28.60 5.16 -17.17
N ARG A 131 28.52 4.75 -15.89
CA ARG A 131 28.68 3.35 -15.48
C ARG A 131 27.33 2.63 -15.48
N ARG A 132 27.36 1.32 -15.76
CA ARG A 132 26.21 0.42 -15.64
C ARG A 132 25.95 0.05 -14.18
N TYR A 133 24.69 0.03 -13.77
CA TYR A 133 24.26 -0.32 -12.41
C TYR A 133 23.00 -1.20 -12.47
N PRO A 134 22.83 -2.19 -11.58
CA PRO A 134 21.54 -2.87 -11.47
C PRO A 134 20.44 -1.85 -11.12
N THR A 135 19.21 -2.10 -11.56
CA THR A 135 18.01 -1.27 -11.31
C THR A 135 17.91 -0.86 -9.84
N SER A 136 18.21 -1.80 -8.94
CA SER A 136 18.18 -1.61 -7.49
C SER A 136 19.20 -0.58 -6.93
N ARG A 137 20.20 -0.16 -7.72
CA ARG A 137 21.22 0.87 -7.40
C ARG A 137 21.04 2.17 -8.19
N LEU A 138 20.12 2.20 -9.15
CA LEU A 138 19.72 3.42 -9.84
C LEU A 138 18.64 4.14 -9.03
N THR A 139 18.61 5.46 -9.17
CA THR A 139 17.71 6.35 -8.44
C THR A 139 16.98 7.25 -9.41
N VAL A 140 15.73 7.54 -9.08
CA VAL A 140 14.85 8.45 -9.81
C VAL A 140 15.40 9.88 -9.66
N ASP A 141 15.95 10.44 -10.73
CA ASP A 141 16.41 11.83 -10.80
C ASP A 141 15.48 12.66 -11.69
N HIS A 142 15.24 13.90 -11.28
CA HIS A 142 14.44 14.85 -12.07
C HIS A 142 15.36 15.68 -12.98
N ILE A 143 15.17 15.63 -14.30
CA ILE A 143 15.93 16.42 -15.28
C ILE A 143 15.77 17.92 -14.98
N TYR A 144 14.51 18.36 -14.85
CA TYR A 144 14.13 19.64 -14.29
C TYR A 144 13.76 19.45 -12.80
N PRO A 145 14.52 20.00 -11.85
CA PRO A 145 14.38 19.72 -10.42
C PRO A 145 13.01 20.04 -9.84
N LEU A 146 12.56 19.20 -8.90
CA LEU A 146 11.32 19.41 -8.15
C LEU A 146 11.27 20.76 -7.41
N SER A 147 12.42 21.25 -6.92
CA SER A 147 12.51 22.57 -6.27
C SER A 147 12.16 23.73 -7.20
N ARG A 148 12.30 23.54 -8.52
CA ARG A 148 12.03 24.53 -9.55
C ARG A 148 10.70 24.32 -10.28
N GLY A 149 9.87 23.38 -9.82
CA GLY A 149 8.56 23.06 -10.42
C GLY A 149 8.54 21.81 -11.30
N GLY A 150 9.62 21.03 -11.32
CA GLY A 150 9.66 19.80 -12.10
C GLY A 150 8.79 18.69 -11.55
N LEU A 151 7.96 18.13 -12.41
CA LEU A 151 7.03 17.05 -12.05
C LEU A 151 7.71 15.68 -12.11
N LEU A 152 7.25 14.76 -11.29
CA LEU A 152 7.60 13.35 -11.29
C LEU A 152 6.81 12.63 -12.37
N VAL A 153 7.20 12.84 -13.62
CA VAL A 153 6.57 12.29 -14.82
C VAL A 153 7.63 11.68 -15.72
N ARG A 154 7.27 10.70 -16.55
CA ARG A 154 8.20 10.00 -17.46
C ARG A 154 9.15 10.93 -18.21
N LYS A 155 8.62 12.01 -18.80
CA LYS A 155 9.39 12.99 -19.59
C LYS A 155 10.41 13.82 -18.80
N ASN A 156 10.29 13.89 -17.48
CA ASN A 156 11.14 14.71 -16.62
C ASN A 156 12.04 13.88 -15.70
N VAL A 157 12.07 12.56 -15.89
CA VAL A 157 12.79 11.63 -15.02
C VAL A 157 13.83 10.86 -15.83
N GLN A 158 14.98 10.63 -15.21
CA GLN A 158 16.06 9.79 -15.74
C GLN A 158 16.68 8.95 -14.61
N ALA A 159 17.37 7.86 -14.98
CA ALA A 159 18.06 7.02 -14.03
C ALA A 159 19.50 7.49 -13.79
N LEU A 160 19.79 7.87 -12.54
CA LEU A 160 21.13 8.21 -12.07
C LEU A 160 21.57 7.28 -10.94
N CYS A 161 22.87 6.99 -10.85
CA CYS A 161 23.40 6.37 -9.63
C CYS A 161 23.31 7.34 -8.44
N LYS A 162 23.31 6.82 -7.20
CA LYS A 162 23.22 7.64 -5.99
C LYS A 162 24.25 8.78 -5.93
N ARG A 163 25.49 8.51 -6.35
CA ARG A 163 26.58 9.50 -6.35
C ARG A 163 26.30 10.65 -7.32
N CYS A 164 25.95 10.33 -8.56
CA CYS A 164 25.62 11.34 -9.57
C CYS A 164 24.38 12.14 -9.21
N ASN A 165 23.31 11.47 -8.74
CA ASN A 165 22.09 12.15 -8.29
C ASN A 165 22.38 13.12 -7.13
N SER A 166 23.18 12.69 -6.15
CA SER A 166 23.59 13.56 -5.03
C SER A 166 24.44 14.75 -5.49
N SER A 167 25.36 14.54 -6.45
CA SER A 167 26.19 15.61 -7.00
C SER A 167 25.39 16.62 -7.82
N LYS A 168 24.42 16.15 -8.60
CA LYS A 168 23.48 17.01 -9.33
C LYS A 168 22.61 17.82 -8.37
N GLY A 169 22.06 17.16 -7.35
CA GLY A 169 21.19 17.78 -6.36
C GLY A 169 20.02 18.52 -7.01
N SER A 170 19.85 19.79 -6.65
CA SER A 170 18.80 20.64 -7.18
C SER A 170 19.18 21.34 -8.49
N LYS A 171 20.33 21.08 -9.11
CA LYS A 171 20.74 21.73 -10.37
C LYS A 171 19.97 21.17 -11.56
N LEU A 172 19.75 22.02 -12.57
CA LEU A 172 19.26 21.58 -13.87
C LEU A 172 20.26 20.60 -14.47
N MET A 173 19.79 19.50 -15.07
CA MET A 173 20.66 18.49 -15.67
C MET A 173 21.67 19.10 -16.64
N ARG A 174 21.21 20.00 -17.53
CA ARG A 174 22.05 20.71 -18.50
C ARG A 174 23.17 21.52 -17.83
N ASN A 175 22.87 22.24 -16.75
CA ASN A 175 23.84 23.08 -16.07
C ASN A 175 24.86 22.22 -15.34
N TRP A 176 24.40 21.22 -14.59
CA TRP A 176 25.28 20.30 -13.86
C TRP A 176 26.26 19.55 -14.78
N MET A 177 25.82 19.14 -15.98
CA MET A 177 26.69 18.47 -16.95
C MET A 177 27.81 19.39 -17.48
N LYS A 178 27.59 20.71 -17.53
CA LYS A 178 28.58 21.71 -18.01
C LYS A 178 29.62 22.15 -16.98
N GLU A 179 29.38 21.91 -15.69
CA GLU A 179 30.31 22.28 -14.60
C GLU A 179 31.51 21.31 -14.54
N TRP A 180 32.31 21.23 -15.61
CA TRP A 180 33.60 20.57 -15.66
C TRP A 180 34.70 21.61 -15.86
#